data_AF-A0A8B7NRB1-F1
#
_entry.id   AF-A0A8B7NRB1-F1
#
_cell.length_a   1.000
_cell.length_b   1.000
_cell.length_c   1.000
_cell.angle_alpha   90.00
_cell.angle_beta   90.00
_cell.angle_gamma   90.00
#
_symmetry.space_group_name_H-M   'P 1'
#
loop_
_entity.id
_entity.type
_entity.pdbx_description
1 polymer ?
#
loop_
_entity_poly.entity_id
_entity_poly.type
_entity_poly.pdbx_seq_one_letter_code
_entity_poly.pdbx_strand_id
1 'polypeptide(L)'
;MEAAISKITYNRLGGLLVDREVRAVVGYLSQVAQWSVREQLARITQMATLLNLDHLHEVEEYSSSHSWRLTPAEMRKTLALRADFKYDDIKRLKL
;
A
#
# COMPACT_ATOMS: atom_id res chain seq x y z
N MET A 1 -2.26 11.29 6.20
CA MET A 1 -1.62 10.82 4.94
C MET A 1 -2.45 9.73 4.27
N GLU A 2 -2.95 8.71 4.98
CA GLU A 2 -3.87 7.68 4.40
C GLU A 2 -5.04 8.30 3.63
N ALA A 3 -5.77 9.25 4.23
CA ALA A 3 -6.90 9.91 3.57
C ALA A 3 -6.51 10.69 2.30
N ALA A 4 -5.25 11.12 2.17
CA ALA A 4 -4.75 11.75 0.95
C ALA A 4 -4.42 10.68 -0.11
N ILE A 5 -3.75 9.60 0.30
CA ILE A 5 -3.44 8.47 -0.59
C ILE A 5 -4.71 7.90 -1.22
N SER A 6 -5.78 7.74 -0.43
CA SER A 6 -7.06 7.18 -0.86
C SER A 6 -7.88 8.06 -1.81
N LYS A 7 -7.46 9.31 -2.08
CA LYS A 7 -8.17 10.25 -2.97
C LYS A 7 -7.49 10.41 -4.33
N ILE A 8 -6.35 9.78 -4.54
CA ILE A 8 -5.54 9.90 -5.74
C ILE A 8 -5.68 8.61 -6.55
N THR A 9 -5.70 8.74 -7.87
CA THR A 9 -5.59 7.62 -8.80
C THR A 9 -4.14 7.49 -9.25
N TYR A 10 -3.61 6.27 -9.26
CA TYR A 10 -2.23 5.96 -9.55
C TYR A 10 -2.11 5.15 -10.84
N ASN A 11 -1.02 5.36 -11.56
CA ASN A 11 -0.46 4.37 -12.48
C ASN A 11 0.79 3.75 -11.83
N ARG A 12 1.50 2.88 -12.55
CA ARG A 12 2.72 2.23 -12.03
C ARG A 12 3.77 3.21 -11.51
N LEU A 13 4.02 4.29 -12.24
CA LEU A 13 4.99 5.33 -11.85
C LEU A 13 4.54 6.13 -10.64
N GLY A 14 3.24 6.44 -10.54
CA GLY A 14 2.65 7.09 -9.37
C GLY A 14 2.74 6.22 -8.12
N GLY A 15 2.54 4.90 -8.26
CA GLY A 15 2.76 3.93 -7.19
C GLY A 15 4.21 3.92 -6.69
N LEU A 16 5.18 3.96 -7.61
CA LEU A 16 6.60 4.03 -7.29
C LEU A 16 6.96 5.34 -6.55
N LEU A 17 6.40 6.47 -7.00
CA LEU A 17 6.61 7.76 -6.33
C LEU A 17 6.08 7.74 -4.89
N VAL A 18 4.87 7.22 -4.68
CA VAL A 18 4.30 7.11 -3.33
C VAL A 18 5.13 6.19 -2.43
N ASP A 19 5.62 5.05 -2.92
CA ASP A 19 6.50 4.18 -2.15
C ASP A 19 7.78 4.91 -1.71
N ARG A 20 8.41 5.67 -2.62
CA ARG A 20 9.59 6.48 -2.31
C ARG A 20 9.29 7.53 -1.23
N GLU A 21 8.21 8.29 -1.38
CA GLU A 21 7.82 9.34 -0.43
C GLU A 21 7.49 8.75 0.95
N VAL A 22 6.76 7.63 0.98
CA VAL A 22 6.45 6.93 2.24
C VAL A 22 7.73 6.43 2.91
N ARG A 23 8.68 5.86 2.17
CA ARG A 23 9.99 5.45 2.72
C ARG A 23 10.78 6.64 3.27
N ALA A 24 10.76 7.79 2.59
CA ALA A 24 11.42 9.00 3.06
C ALA A 24 10.82 9.50 4.37
N VAL A 25 9.49 9.54 4.47
CA VAL A 25 8.76 9.92 5.70
C VAL A 25 9.03 8.94 6.84
N VAL A 26 8.96 7.63 6.58
CA VAL A 26 9.28 6.60 7.57
C VAL A 26 10.73 6.74 8.04
N GLY A 27 11.66 6.94 7.12
CA GLY A 27 13.09 7.11 7.43
C GLY A 27 13.34 8.32 8.32
N TYR A 28 12.80 9.48 7.96
CA TYR A 28 12.92 10.70 8.75
C TYR A 28 12.31 10.52 10.15
N LEU A 29 11.06 10.05 10.23
CA LEU A 29 10.39 9.86 11.52
C LEU A 29 11.12 8.84 12.41
N SER A 30 11.69 7.80 11.83
CA SER A 30 12.48 6.80 12.59
C SER A 30 13.74 7.39 13.22
N GLN A 31 14.25 8.51 12.70
CA GLN A 31 15.41 9.21 13.28
C GLN A 31 15.03 10.19 14.39
N VAL A 32 13.86 10.84 14.28
CA VAL A 32 13.48 11.94 15.18
C VAL A 32 12.48 11.55 16.27
N ALA A 33 11.72 10.46 16.09
CA ALA A 33 10.71 10.03 17.04
C ALA A 33 11.32 9.28 18.23
N GLN A 34 10.78 9.54 19.42
CA GLN A 34 11.14 8.85 20.68
C GLN A 34 10.41 7.51 20.87
N TRP A 35 9.56 7.13 19.93
CA TRP A 35 8.67 5.96 20.02
C TRP A 35 8.74 5.12 18.74
N SER A 36 8.26 3.87 18.79
CA SER A 36 8.32 2.95 17.66
C SER A 36 7.42 3.38 16.49
N VAL A 37 8.03 4.02 15.49
CA VAL A 37 7.35 4.56 14.31
C VAL A 37 6.72 3.47 13.43
N ARG A 38 7.31 2.26 13.45
CA ARG A 38 6.91 1.15 12.57
C ARG A 38 5.45 0.76 12.72
N GLU A 39 4.93 0.70 13.94
CA GLU A 39 3.53 0.31 14.13
C GLU A 39 2.56 1.39 13.66
N GLN A 40 2.85 2.67 13.94
CA GLN A 40 1.95 3.76 13.56
C GLN A 40 1.94 4.01 12.05
N LEU A 41 3.03 3.69 11.33
CA LEU A 41 3.13 3.84 9.87
C LEU A 41 2.89 2.53 9.10
N ALA A 42 2.57 1.43 9.79
CA ALA A 42 2.43 0.11 9.17
C ALA A 42 1.38 0.11 8.05
N ARG A 43 0.21 0.71 8.29
CA ARG A 43 -0.90 0.75 7.33
C ARG A 43 -0.55 1.57 6.07
N ILE A 44 0.02 2.76 6.23
CA ILE A 44 0.49 3.58 5.09
C ILE A 44 1.56 2.84 4.28
N THR A 45 2.50 2.18 4.96
CA THR A 45 3.55 1.41 4.30
C THR A 45 2.96 0.24 3.51
N GLN A 46 2.00 -0.48 4.08
CA GLN A 46 1.28 -1.56 3.40
C GLN A 46 0.46 -1.06 2.21
N MET A 47 -0.18 0.10 2.32
CA MET A 47 -0.86 0.72 1.18
C MET A 47 0.12 1.06 0.06
N ALA A 48 1.29 1.63 0.38
CA ALA A 48 2.32 1.93 -0.60
C ALA A 48 2.84 0.68 -1.30
N THR A 49 3.04 -0.43 -0.57
CA THR A 49 3.40 -1.73 -1.16
C THR A 49 2.36 -2.19 -2.19
N LEU A 50 1.06 -2.14 -1.84
CA LEU A 50 -0.02 -2.52 -2.77
C LEU A 50 -0.05 -1.64 -4.03
N LEU A 51 0.17 -0.34 -3.88
CA LEU A 51 0.23 0.60 -5.00
C LEU A 51 1.48 0.41 -5.87
N ASN A 52 2.54 -0.21 -5.34
CA ASN A 52 3.81 -0.42 -6.02
C ASN A 52 3.92 -1.81 -6.70
N LEU A 53 2.88 -2.65 -6.63
CA LEU A 53 2.86 -3.96 -7.30
C LEU A 53 3.00 -3.80 -8.82
N ASP A 54 3.78 -4.67 -9.44
CA ASP A 54 3.88 -4.77 -10.89
C ASP A 54 2.65 -5.49 -11.44
N HIS A 55 2.21 -6.54 -10.75
CA HIS A 55 1.07 -7.36 -11.14
C HIS A 55 0.15 -7.68 -9.98
N LEU A 56 -1.14 -7.75 -10.27
CA LEU A 56 -2.17 -7.97 -9.24
C LEU A 56 -2.02 -9.33 -8.51
N HIS A 57 -1.50 -10.37 -9.19
CA HIS A 57 -1.35 -11.71 -8.60
C HIS A 57 -0.30 -11.77 -7.47
N GLU A 58 0.65 -10.82 -7.45
CA GLU A 58 1.69 -10.74 -6.43
C GLU A 58 1.10 -10.56 -5.02
N VAL A 59 -0.11 -9.98 -4.92
CA VAL A 59 -0.77 -9.75 -3.63
C VAL A 59 -1.04 -11.03 -2.84
N GLU A 60 -1.26 -12.17 -3.51
CA GLU A 60 -1.52 -13.46 -2.85
C GLU A 60 -0.26 -14.01 -2.16
N GLU A 61 0.92 -13.72 -2.73
CA GLU A 61 2.21 -14.05 -2.11
C GLU A 61 2.49 -13.16 -0.90
N TYR A 62 2.15 -11.87 -1.00
CA TYR A 62 2.32 -10.97 0.13
C TYR A 62 1.31 -11.23 1.26
N SER A 63 0.06 -11.61 0.96
CA SER A 63 -0.99 -11.90 1.95
C SER A 63 -0.65 -13.08 2.86
N SER A 64 0.07 -14.07 2.32
CA SER A 64 0.47 -15.28 3.06
C SER A 64 1.73 -15.11 3.91
N SER A 65 2.61 -14.15 3.57
CA SER A 65 3.93 -13.99 4.20
C SER A 65 4.03 -12.84 5.21
N HIS A 66 3.16 -11.83 5.10
CA HIS A 66 3.24 -10.61 5.92
C HIS A 66 2.06 -10.48 6.88
N SER A 67 2.31 -9.92 8.08
CA SER A 67 1.24 -9.56 9.01
C SER A 67 0.52 -8.27 8.55
N TRP A 68 -0.50 -8.44 7.71
CA TRP A 68 -1.31 -7.34 7.21
C TRP A 68 -2.14 -6.69 8.32
N ARG A 69 -2.06 -5.36 8.41
CA ARG A 69 -2.89 -4.50 9.28
C ARG A 69 -4.10 -3.95 8.52
N LEU A 70 -4.11 -4.09 7.19
CA LEU A 70 -5.24 -3.80 6.33
C LEU A 70 -6.17 -5.01 6.26
N THR A 71 -7.46 -4.78 6.37
CA THR A 71 -8.47 -5.80 6.08
C THR A 71 -8.51 -6.12 4.58
N PRO A 72 -9.01 -7.30 4.15
CA PRO A 72 -9.18 -7.61 2.74
C PRO A 72 -9.97 -6.55 1.95
N ALA A 73 -10.96 -5.93 2.59
CA ALA A 73 -11.74 -4.84 1.99
C ALA A 73 -10.89 -3.57 1.76
N GLU A 74 -10.01 -3.23 2.70
CA GLU A 74 -9.09 -2.09 2.57
C GLU A 74 -8.00 -2.35 1.53
N MET A 75 -7.50 -3.59 1.44
CA MET A 75 -6.56 -4.00 0.40
C MET A 75 -7.18 -3.84 -0.98
N ARG A 76 -8.41 -4.35 -1.20
CA ARG A 76 -9.14 -4.18 -2.47
C ARG A 76 -9.40 -2.71 -2.80
N LYS A 77 -9.79 -1.89 -1.81
CA LYS A 77 -9.97 -0.45 -2.00
C LYS A 77 -8.67 0.24 -2.42
N THR A 78 -7.55 -0.14 -1.82
CA THR A 78 -6.23 0.42 -2.14
C THR A 78 -5.80 0.02 -3.56
N LEU A 79 -5.96 -1.26 -3.92
CA LEU A 79 -5.67 -1.76 -5.27
C LEU A 79 -6.54 -1.09 -6.34
N ALA A 80 -7.79 -0.75 -6.02
CA ALA A 80 -8.69 -0.03 -6.92
C ALA A 80 -8.25 1.41 -7.22
N LEU A 81 -7.25 1.96 -6.51
CA LEU A 81 -6.66 3.25 -6.84
C LEU A 81 -5.70 3.16 -8.04
N ARG A 82 -5.28 1.95 -8.46
CA ARG A 82 -4.46 1.73 -9.65
C ARG A 82 -5.34 1.67 -10.91
N ALA A 83 -5.22 2.69 -11.77
CA ALA A 83 -6.03 2.81 -12.98
C ALA A 83 -5.82 1.65 -13.98
N ASP A 84 -4.66 1.01 -13.93
CA ASP A 84 -4.27 -0.11 -14.77
C ASP A 84 -4.75 -1.47 -14.23
N PHE A 85 -5.24 -1.55 -12.99
CA PHE A 85 -5.82 -2.76 -12.42
C PHE A 85 -7.32 -2.81 -12.66
N LYS A 86 -7.79 -3.87 -13.33
CA LYS A 86 -9.21 -4.03 -13.60
C LYS A 86 -9.96 -4.43 -12.33
N TYR A 87 -11.12 -3.81 -12.14
CA TYR A 87 -11.97 -4.04 -10.98
C TYR A 87 -12.42 -5.50 -10.83
N ASP A 88 -12.73 -6.19 -11.93
CA ASP A 88 -13.11 -7.61 -11.91
C ASP A 88 -11.97 -8.52 -11.46
N ASP A 89 -10.73 -8.19 -11.83
CA ASP A 89 -9.55 -8.94 -11.40
C ASP A 89 -9.31 -8.74 -9.90
N ILE A 90 -9.48 -7.50 -9.41
CA ILE A 90 -9.38 -7.17 -7.97
C ILE A 90 -10.44 -7.94 -7.16
N LYS A 91 -11.65 -8.11 -7.68
CA LYS A 91 -12.71 -8.89 -7.02
C LYS A 91 -12.37 -10.38 -6.90
N ARG A 92 -11.64 -10.95 -7.85
CA ARG A 92 -11.32 -12.38 -7.92
C ARG A 92 -10.17 -12.80 -7.01
N LEU A 93 -9.39 -11.85 -6.51
CA LEU A 93 -8.28 -12.10 -5.58
C LEU A 93 -8.72 -12.88 -4.34
N LYS A 94 -7.88 -13.82 -3.91
CA LYS A 94 -8.01 -14.53 -2.63
C LYS A 94 -7.13 -13.84 -1.58
N LEU A 95 -7.77 -13.15 -0.64
CA LEU A 95 -7.15 -12.34 0.41
C LEU A 95 -7.62 -12.80 1.78
#